data_AF-A0A538K1B2-F1
#
_entry.id   AF-A0A538K1B2-F1
#
_cell.length_a   1.000
_cell.length_b   1.000
_cell.length_c   1.000
_cell.angle_alpha   90.00
_cell.angle_beta   90.00
_cell.angle_gamma   90.00
#
_symmetry.space_group_name_H-M   'P 1'
#
loop_
_entity.id
_entity.type
_entity.pdbx_description
1 polymer ?
#
loop_
_entity_poly.entity_id
_entity_poly.type
_entity_poly.pdbx_seq_one_letter_code
_entity_poly.pdbx_strand_id
1 'polypeptide(L)'
;MAKAEETTLIPRWVALLLTAVAAGLVVWTLYLTYALPARHVTDHWRIAWAGFDIGLAAALAATAAGVLREARWVDATAAVAATLLITDAWFDIVLADAGFERTEAIVLAVLGEIPLALFCSWVVLNAERAIGSLKESQRRRP
;
A
#
# COMPACT_ATOMS: atom_id res chain seq x y z
N MET A 1 14.84 34.68 -22.80
CA MET A 1 13.79 34.43 -21.79
C MET A 1 13.45 32.95 -21.85
N ALA A 2 13.88 32.19 -20.83
CA ALA A 2 13.92 30.74 -20.84
C ALA A 2 12.51 30.13 -20.76
N LYS A 3 12.23 29.21 -21.68
CA LYS A 3 10.98 28.47 -21.84
C LYS A 3 11.02 27.23 -20.94
N ALA A 4 9.86 26.91 -20.38
CA ALA A 4 9.56 25.81 -19.49
C ALA A 4 10.12 24.44 -19.89
N GLU A 5 10.52 23.64 -18.89
CA GLU A 5 10.01 22.29 -18.62
C GLU A 5 10.70 21.74 -17.36
N GLU A 6 10.09 21.93 -16.19
CA GLU A 6 10.40 21.08 -15.04
C GLU A 6 9.52 19.83 -15.16
N THR A 7 9.77 19.05 -16.20
CA THR A 7 9.26 17.70 -16.30
C THR A 7 10.21 16.83 -15.48
N THR A 8 9.82 16.48 -14.27
CA THR A 8 10.41 15.33 -13.57
C THR A 8 9.99 14.06 -14.33
N LEU A 9 10.54 13.86 -15.53
CA LEU A 9 10.38 12.62 -16.28
C LEU A 9 11.18 11.56 -15.53
N ILE A 10 10.48 10.62 -14.91
CA ILE A 10 11.12 9.42 -14.38
C ILE A 10 11.91 8.78 -15.55
N PRO A 11 13.22 8.57 -15.42
CA PRO A 11 14.03 8.04 -16.51
C PRO A 11 13.50 6.70 -17.00
N ARG A 12 13.52 6.46 -18.32
CA ARG A 12 13.04 5.20 -18.92
C ARG A 12 13.68 3.93 -18.34
N TRP A 13 14.95 4.03 -17.90
CA TRP A 13 15.63 2.90 -17.28
C TRP A 13 14.97 2.45 -15.97
N VAL A 14 14.31 3.36 -15.23
CA VAL A 14 13.57 3.02 -14.01
C VAL A 14 12.38 2.11 -14.36
N ALA A 15 11.63 2.46 -15.41
CA ALA A 15 10.53 1.63 -15.88
C ALA A 15 11.01 0.25 -16.36
N LEU A 16 12.13 0.20 -17.08
CA LEU A 16 12.74 -1.07 -17.51
C LEU A 16 13.18 -1.91 -16.31
N LEU A 17 13.83 -1.29 -15.31
CA LEU A 17 14.25 -1.96 -14.10
C LEU A 17 13.05 -2.54 -13.33
N LEU A 18 12.01 -1.73 -13.09
CA LEU A 18 10.80 -2.17 -12.39
C LEU A 18 10.10 -3.32 -13.14
N THR A 19 10.05 -3.25 -14.47
CA THR A 19 9.48 -4.33 -15.31
C THR A 19 10.31 -5.61 -15.21
N ALA A 20 11.63 -5.50 -15.24
CA ALA A 20 12.53 -6.63 -15.11
C ALA A 20 12.42 -7.28 -13.71
N VAL A 21 12.33 -6.47 -12.65
CA VAL A 21 12.11 -6.95 -11.28
C VAL A 21 10.75 -7.65 -11.17
N ALA A 22 9.68 -7.07 -11.73
CA ALA A 22 8.36 -7.69 -11.74
C ALA A 22 8.36 -9.05 -12.46
N ALA A 23 9.00 -9.14 -13.63
CA ALA A 23 9.13 -10.40 -14.37
C ALA A 23 9.95 -11.44 -13.57
N GLY A 24 11.05 -11.02 -12.95
CA GLY A 24 11.85 -11.87 -12.08
C GLY A 24 11.06 -12.39 -10.87
N LEU A 25 10.25 -11.53 -10.24
CA LEU A 25 9.36 -11.92 -9.14
C LEU A 25 8.34 -12.98 -9.59
N VAL A 26 7.72 -12.83 -10.76
CA VAL A 26 6.78 -13.86 -11.28
C VAL A 26 7.47 -15.21 -11.43
N VAL A 27 8.66 -15.23 -12.03
CA VAL A 27 9.44 -16.47 -12.19
C VAL A 27 9.80 -17.07 -10.82
N TRP A 28 10.26 -16.25 -9.89
CA TRP A 28 10.63 -16.68 -8.55
C TRP A 28 9.43 -17.23 -7.76
N THR A 29 8.29 -16.55 -7.81
CA THR A 29 7.05 -17.00 -7.15
C THR A 29 6.62 -18.37 -7.68
N LEU A 30 6.63 -18.58 -9.00
CA LEU A 30 6.30 -19.88 -9.59
C LEU A 30 7.26 -20.97 -9.11
N TYR A 31 8.56 -20.70 -9.07
CA TYR A 31 9.54 -21.63 -8.54
C TYR A 31 9.25 -21.98 -7.07
N LEU A 32 8.99 -20.98 -6.22
CA LEU A 32 8.69 -21.18 -4.80
C LEU A 32 7.44 -22.04 -4.57
N THR A 33 6.40 -21.90 -5.42
CA THR A 33 5.17 -22.72 -5.32
C THR A 33 5.46 -24.23 -5.41
N TYR A 34 6.49 -24.64 -6.16
CA TYR A 34 6.86 -26.05 -6.29
C TYR A 34 8.01 -26.47 -5.37
N ALA A 35 8.89 -25.54 -5.00
CA ALA A 35 10.09 -25.85 -4.23
C ALA A 35 9.87 -25.86 -2.71
N LEU A 36 8.91 -25.08 -2.19
CA LEU A 36 8.67 -24.97 -0.75
C LEU A 36 7.83 -26.14 -0.21
N PRO A 37 8.08 -26.56 1.04
CA PRO A 37 7.25 -27.56 1.69
C PRO A 37 5.84 -27.01 1.93
N ALA A 38 4.83 -27.88 1.79
CA ALA A 38 3.42 -27.52 1.97
C ALA A 38 3.08 -27.04 3.40
N ARG A 39 3.91 -27.37 4.39
CA ARG A 39 3.75 -26.93 5.78
C ARG A 39 5.09 -26.46 6.33
N HIS A 40 5.11 -25.24 6.85
CA HIS A 40 6.25 -24.66 7.55
C HIS A 40 5.80 -24.09 8.90
N VAL A 41 6.50 -24.42 9.97
CA VAL A 41 6.25 -23.88 11.31
C VAL A 41 7.41 -22.96 11.67
N THR A 42 7.12 -21.76 12.18
CA THR A 42 8.12 -20.72 12.43
C THR A 42 8.09 -20.28 13.89
N ASP A 43 9.25 -20.26 14.55
CA ASP A 43 9.37 -19.89 15.97
C ASP A 43 9.00 -18.42 16.26
N HIS A 44 9.22 -17.54 15.29
CA HIS A 44 9.06 -16.08 15.45
C HIS A 44 7.71 -15.55 14.92
N TRP A 45 6.68 -16.40 14.82
CA TRP A 45 5.35 -16.03 14.29
C TRP A 45 4.76 -14.77 14.92
N ARG A 46 4.80 -14.70 16.26
CA ARG A 46 4.27 -13.56 17.02
C ARG A 46 4.99 -12.24 16.72
N ILE A 47 6.29 -12.30 16.48
CA ILE A 47 7.10 -11.11 16.18
C ILE A 47 6.81 -10.61 14.77
N ALA A 48 6.62 -11.52 13.82
CA ALA A 48 6.26 -11.18 12.45
C ALA A 48 4.93 -10.41 12.39
N TRP A 49 3.88 -10.93 13.05
CA TRP A 49 2.58 -10.28 13.13
C TRP A 49 2.63 -8.96 13.87
N ALA A 50 3.21 -8.92 15.08
CA ALA A 50 3.31 -7.67 15.83
C ALA A 50 4.09 -6.59 15.05
N GLY A 51 5.14 -6.97 14.31
CA GLY A 51 5.89 -6.05 13.46
C GLY A 51 5.05 -5.49 12.30
N PHE A 52 4.23 -6.34 11.68
CA PHE A 52 3.31 -5.92 10.63
C PHE A 52 2.25 -4.93 11.17
N ASP A 53 1.61 -5.26 12.29
CA ASP A 53 0.61 -4.41 12.95
C ASP A 53 1.18 -3.06 13.34
N ILE A 54 2.41 -3.02 13.89
CA ILE A 54 3.10 -1.77 14.20
C ILE A 54 3.31 -0.94 12.93
N GLY A 55 3.70 -1.56 11.83
CA GLY A 55 3.87 -0.90 10.53
C GLY A 55 2.55 -0.32 10.00
N LEU A 56 1.47 -1.10 10.05
CA LEU A 56 0.14 -0.68 9.65
C LEU A 56 -0.38 0.47 10.53
N ALA A 57 -0.27 0.33 11.85
CA ALA A 57 -0.66 1.37 12.80
C ALA A 57 0.14 2.66 12.58
N ALA A 58 1.45 2.56 12.32
CA ALA A 58 2.29 3.71 12.01
C ALA A 58 1.87 4.39 10.70
N ALA A 59 1.55 3.63 9.66
CA ALA A 59 1.07 4.18 8.39
C ALA A 59 -0.27 4.91 8.53
N LEU A 60 -1.22 4.34 9.29
CA LEU A 60 -2.51 4.97 9.60
C LEU A 60 -2.33 6.23 10.46
N ALA A 61 -1.53 6.15 11.51
CA ALA A 61 -1.24 7.29 12.39
C ALA A 61 -0.55 8.42 11.62
N ALA A 62 0.40 8.09 10.74
CA ALA A 62 1.00 9.05 9.84
C ALA A 62 -0.07 9.66 8.94
N THR A 63 -0.87 8.84 8.23
CA THR A 63 -1.95 9.34 7.37
C THR A 63 -2.86 10.34 8.08
N ALA A 64 -3.34 10.00 9.28
CA ALA A 64 -4.16 10.88 10.11
C ALA A 64 -3.41 12.17 10.48
N ALA A 65 -2.16 12.05 10.94
CA ALA A 65 -1.30 13.17 11.29
C ALA A 65 -1.01 14.11 10.10
N GLY A 66 -0.95 13.56 8.88
CA GLY A 66 -0.75 14.32 7.66
C GLY A 66 -2.03 15.04 7.23
N VAL A 67 -3.19 14.38 7.33
CA VAL A 67 -4.50 15.01 7.06
C VAL A 67 -4.71 16.20 8.00
N LEU A 68 -4.43 16.04 9.30
CA LEU A 68 -4.55 17.12 10.28
C LEU A 68 -3.57 18.28 10.06
N ARG A 69 -2.44 18.02 9.38
CA ARG A 69 -1.39 19.03 9.11
C ARG A 69 -1.40 19.51 7.66
N GLU A 70 -2.37 19.08 6.86
CA GLU A 70 -2.41 19.35 5.40
C GLU A 70 -1.07 19.02 4.70
N ALA A 71 -0.44 17.93 5.12
CA ALA A 71 0.91 17.62 4.73
C ALA A 71 0.99 17.00 3.32
N ARG A 72 2.04 17.35 2.57
CA ARG A 72 2.27 16.86 1.19
C ARG A 72 2.56 15.35 1.08
N TRP A 73 2.81 14.67 2.20
CA TRP A 73 3.15 13.24 2.23
C TRP A 73 1.95 12.33 2.54
N VAL A 74 0.75 12.90 2.73
CA VAL A 74 -0.49 12.18 3.03
C VAL A 74 -0.85 11.15 1.96
N ASP A 75 -0.62 11.50 0.70
CA ASP A 75 -0.81 10.60 -0.43
C ASP A 75 0.04 9.32 -0.30
N ALA A 76 1.33 9.48 0.00
CA ALA A 76 2.25 8.37 0.15
C ALA A 76 1.87 7.48 1.35
N THR A 77 1.59 8.07 2.51
CA THR A 77 1.27 7.29 3.72
C THR A 77 -0.10 6.62 3.63
N ALA A 78 -1.09 7.26 3.00
CA ALA A 78 -2.39 6.65 2.74
C ALA A 78 -2.29 5.49 1.73
N ALA A 79 -1.46 5.60 0.69
CA ALA A 79 -1.21 4.51 -0.26
C ALA A 79 -0.54 3.30 0.42
N VAL A 80 0.41 3.55 1.32
CA VAL A 80 1.04 2.50 2.16
C VAL A 80 -0.01 1.85 3.05
N ALA A 81 -0.82 2.63 3.78
CA ALA A 81 -1.85 2.08 4.67
C ALA A 81 -2.87 1.23 3.91
N ALA A 82 -3.35 1.68 2.75
CA ALA A 82 -4.25 0.92 1.91
C ALA A 82 -3.64 -0.42 1.45
N THR A 83 -2.37 -0.40 1.03
CA THR A 83 -1.66 -1.61 0.61
C THR A 83 -1.50 -2.61 1.77
N LEU A 84 -1.15 -2.11 2.96
CA LEU A 84 -1.01 -2.94 4.15
C LEU A 84 -2.35 -3.55 4.57
N LEU A 85 -3.46 -2.80 4.58
CA LEU A 85 -4.79 -3.34 4.90
C LEU A 85 -5.25 -4.43 3.93
N ILE A 86 -4.97 -4.28 2.63
CA ILE A 86 -5.29 -5.34 1.65
C ILE A 86 -4.43 -6.59 1.89
N THR A 87 -3.16 -6.38 2.25
CA THR A 87 -2.23 -7.47 2.57
C THR A 87 -2.66 -8.20 3.84
N ASP A 88 -3.13 -7.46 4.86
CA ASP A 88 -3.67 -7.96 6.13
C ASP A 88 -4.88 -8.88 5.88
N ALA A 89 -5.88 -8.38 5.16
CA ALA A 89 -7.07 -9.13 4.78
C ALA A 89 -6.75 -10.43 4.02
N TRP A 90 -5.78 -10.36 3.11
CA TRP A 90 -5.32 -11.54 2.39
C TRP A 90 -4.69 -12.56 3.34
N PHE A 91 -3.80 -12.12 4.24
CA PHE A 91 -3.14 -13.00 5.19
C PHE A 91 -4.10 -13.63 6.18
N ASP A 92 -5.00 -12.86 6.77
CA ASP A 92 -5.98 -13.38 7.72
C ASP A 92 -6.87 -14.46 7.11
N ILE A 93 -7.36 -14.25 5.88
CA ILE A 93 -8.19 -15.24 5.20
C ILE A 93 -7.39 -16.51 4.83
N VAL A 94 -6.16 -16.35 4.32
CA VAL A 94 -5.34 -17.47 3.83
C VAL A 94 -4.76 -18.29 4.97
N LEU A 95 -4.45 -17.66 6.10
CA LEU A 95 -3.80 -18.30 7.25
C LEU A 95 -4.79 -18.80 8.31
N ALA A 96 -6.06 -18.40 8.25
CA ALA A 96 -7.08 -18.87 9.18
C ALA A 96 -7.37 -20.38 9.03
N ASP A 97 -7.49 -21.04 10.19
CA ASP A 97 -7.96 -22.42 10.26
C ASP A 97 -9.41 -22.54 9.77
N ALA A 98 -9.78 -23.75 9.34
CA ALA A 98 -11.12 -24.01 8.82
C ALA A 98 -12.20 -23.83 9.90
N GLY A 99 -13.36 -23.30 9.51
CA GLY A 99 -14.52 -23.15 10.39
C GLY A 99 -14.73 -21.71 10.86
N PHE A 100 -14.81 -21.51 12.17
CA PHE A 100 -15.17 -20.22 12.76
C PHE A 100 -14.12 -19.14 12.49
N GLU A 101 -12.83 -19.44 12.67
CA GLU A 101 -11.74 -18.48 12.46
C GLU A 101 -11.73 -17.91 11.05
N ARG A 102 -11.89 -18.75 10.01
CA ARG A 102 -12.01 -18.27 8.64
C ARG A 102 -13.24 -17.39 8.39
N THR A 103 -14.36 -17.70 9.05
CA THR A 103 -15.57 -16.89 8.93
C THR A 103 -15.35 -15.51 9.57
N GLU A 104 -14.72 -15.48 10.74
CA GLU A 104 -14.34 -14.25 11.44
C GLU A 104 -13.38 -13.41 10.59
N ALA A 105 -12.30 -14.01 10.06
CA ALA A 105 -11.35 -13.35 9.16
C ALA A 105 -12.04 -12.73 7.94
N ILE A 106 -12.96 -13.46 7.28
CA ILE A 106 -13.70 -12.93 6.12
C ILE A 106 -14.59 -11.74 6.54
N VAL A 107 -15.26 -11.82 7.69
CA VAL A 107 -16.13 -10.75 8.19
C VAL A 107 -15.30 -9.49 8.51
N LEU A 108 -14.17 -9.64 9.19
CA LEU A 108 -13.25 -8.53 9.50
C LEU A 108 -12.66 -7.91 8.23
N ALA A 109 -12.23 -8.74 7.28
CA ALA A 109 -11.73 -8.27 5.98
C ALA A 109 -12.79 -7.43 5.24
N VAL A 110 -14.02 -7.94 5.13
CA VAL A 110 -15.10 -7.28 4.35
C VAL A 110 -15.66 -6.05 5.04
N LEU A 111 -15.75 -6.03 6.38
CA LEU A 111 -16.39 -4.94 7.13
C LEU A 111 -15.39 -3.95 7.75
N GLY A 112 -14.13 -4.34 7.92
CA GLY A 112 -13.08 -3.54 8.55
C GLY A 112 -11.99 -3.16 7.57
N GLU A 113 -11.13 -4.12 7.22
CA GLU A 113 -9.89 -3.83 6.49
C GLU A 113 -10.12 -3.31 5.07
N ILE A 114 -10.95 -3.98 4.27
CA ILE A 114 -11.22 -3.57 2.88
C ILE A 114 -11.90 -2.19 2.84
N PRO A 115 -12.97 -1.91 3.62
CA PRO A 115 -13.55 -0.57 3.67
C PRO A 115 -12.54 0.50 4.08
N LEU A 116 -11.68 0.23 5.06
CA LEU A 116 -10.65 1.17 5.49
C LEU A 116 -9.58 1.37 4.40
N ALA A 117 -9.21 0.32 3.67
CA ALA A 117 -8.27 0.40 2.55
C ALA A 117 -8.84 1.26 1.40
N LEU A 118 -10.13 1.10 1.12
CA LEU A 118 -10.84 1.94 0.14
C LEU A 118 -10.91 3.40 0.61
N PHE A 119 -11.12 3.64 1.91
CA PHE A 119 -11.08 4.98 2.49
C PHE A 119 -9.68 5.61 2.36
N CYS A 120 -8.61 4.88 2.69
CA CYS A 120 -7.24 5.35 2.49
C CYS A 120 -6.95 5.63 1.01
N SER A 121 -7.40 4.77 0.10
CA SER A 121 -7.28 5.00 -1.35
C SER A 121 -8.04 6.25 -1.79
N TRP A 122 -9.21 6.51 -1.21
CA TRP A 122 -9.95 7.76 -1.43
C TRP A 122 -9.14 8.96 -0.94
N VAL A 123 -8.48 8.89 0.22
CA VAL A 123 -7.61 9.97 0.72
C VAL A 123 -6.49 10.28 -0.28
N VAL A 124 -5.82 9.26 -0.85
CA VAL A 124 -4.79 9.44 -1.89
C VAL A 124 -5.32 10.26 -3.06
N LEU A 125 -6.45 9.83 -3.63
CA LEU A 125 -7.03 10.47 -4.82
C LEU A 125 -7.46 11.92 -4.57
N ASN A 126 -7.90 12.25 -3.36
CA ASN A 126 -8.29 13.62 -3.03
C ASN A 126 -7.08 14.51 -2.72
N ALA A 127 -6.03 13.97 -2.10
CA ALA A 127 -4.78 14.69 -1.89
C ALA A 127 -4.12 15.10 -3.22
N GLU A 128 -4.09 14.19 -4.20
CA GLU A 128 -3.59 14.47 -5.55
C GLU A 128 -4.40 15.56 -6.27
N ARG A 129 -5.74 15.50 -6.17
CA ARG A 129 -6.64 16.51 -6.75
C ARG A 129 -6.40 17.90 -6.15
N ALA A 130 -6.23 17.98 -4.82
CA ALA A 130 -5.96 19.24 -4.14
C ALA A 130 -4.64 19.86 -4.62
N ILE A 131 -3.57 19.07 -4.69
CA ILE A 131 -2.26 19.52 -5.21
C ILE A 131 -2.36 19.96 -6.67
N GLY A 132 -3.09 19.21 -7.50
CA GLY A 132 -3.33 19.53 -8.91
C GLY A 132 -4.02 20.89 -9.10
N SER A 133 -5.05 21.17 -8.30
CA SER A 133 -5.79 22.44 -8.34
C SER A 133 -4.92 23.65 -7.95
N LEU A 134 -4.05 23.50 -6.95
CA LEU A 134 -3.13 24.55 -6.53
C LEU A 134 -2.13 24.88 -7.63
N LYS A 135 -1.55 23.87 -8.27
CA LYS A 135 -0.60 24.04 -9.38
C LYS A 135 -1.24 24.78 -10.56
N GLU A 136 -2.49 24.44 -10.91
CA GLU A 136 -3.23 25.11 -11.98
C GLU A 136 -3.57 26.58 -11.61
N SER A 137 -3.93 26.86 -10.35
CA SER A 137 -4.20 28.23 -9.88
C SER A 137 -2.96 29.14 -9.91
N GLN A 138 -1.79 28.61 -9.52
CA GLN A 138 -0.52 29.32 -9.56
C GLN A 138 -0.10 29.61 -11.00
N ARG A 139 -0.34 28.67 -11.93
CA ARG A 139 -0.07 28.85 -13.36
C ARG A 139 -0.93 29.92 -14.02
N ARG A 140 -2.11 30.21 -13.46
CA ARG A 140 -3.06 31.22 -13.98
C ARG A 140 -2.86 32.62 -13.39
N ARG A 141 -2.03 32.80 -12.37
CA ARG A 141 -1.69 34.15 -11.87
C ARG A 141 -0.72 34.82 -12.86
N PRO A 142 -1.09 35.98 -13.44
CA PRO A 142 -0.29 36.69 -14.46
C PRO A 142 1.00 37.28 -13.91
#